data_AF-A0A3M2B5T2-F1
#
_entry.id   AF-A0A3M2B5T2-F1
#
_cell.length_a   1.000
_cell.length_b   1.000
_cell.length_c   1.000
_cell.angle_alpha   90.00
_cell.angle_beta   90.00
_cell.angle_gamma   90.00
#
_symmetry.space_group_name_H-M   'P 1'
#
loop_
_entity.id
_entity.type
_entity.pdbx_description
1 polymer ?
#
loop_
_entity_poly.entity_id
_entity_poly.type
_entity_poly.pdbx_seq_one_letter_code
_entity_poly.pdbx_strand_id
1 'polypeptide(L)' 'MLSTSEQRLRMVERQIAARGIRDERVLSAMRRVPREEFVPDDLRARAYDDSPLPIGQGQTISQPY' A
#
# COMPACT_ATOMS: atom_id res chain seq x y z
N MET A 1 7.86 -16.19 1.89
CA MET A 1 7.33 -14.92 1.36
C MET A 1 6.22 -14.47 2.28
N LEU A 2 6.08 -13.15 2.51
CA LEU A 2 4.95 -12.61 3.26
C LEU A 2 3.67 -12.73 2.41
N SER A 3 2.56 -13.08 3.04
CA SER A 3 1.24 -12.94 2.44
C SER A 3 0.92 -11.47 2.17
N THR A 4 -0.04 -11.22 1.29
CA THR A 4 -0.46 -9.86 0.94
C THR A 4 -0.99 -9.08 2.16
N SER A 5 -1.68 -9.76 3.07
CA SER A 5 -2.11 -9.18 4.34
C SER A 5 -0.94 -8.79 5.25
N GLU A 6 0.11 -9.60 5.32
CA GLU A 6 1.32 -9.27 6.09
C GLU A 6 2.11 -8.11 5.45
N GLN A 7 2.19 -8.07 4.12
CA GLN A 7 2.79 -6.95 3.39
C GLN A 7 2.04 -5.63 3.66
N ARG A 8 0.71 -5.67 3.70
CA ARG A 8 -0.14 -4.52 4.04
C ARG A 8 0.14 -4.01 5.44
N LEU A 9 0.13 -4.90 6.44
CA LEU A 9 0.42 -4.50 7.82
C LEU A 9 1.83 -3.89 7.94
N ARG A 10 2.82 -4.50 7.28
CA ARG A 10 4.19 -3.97 7.25
C ARG A 10 4.27 -2.59 6.58
N MET A 11 3.56 -2.35 5.49
CA MET A 11 3.47 -1.03 4.84
C MET A 11 2.89 0.00 5.82
N VAL A 12 1.79 -0.32 6.51
CA VAL A 12 1.18 0.58 7.50
C VAL A 12 2.14 0.92 8.63
N GLU A 13 2.84 -0.07 9.18
CA GLU A 13 3.77 0.13 10.28
C GLU A 13 5.01 0.93 9.87
N ARG A 14 5.64 0.55 8.75
CA ARG A 14 7.01 1.00 8.40
C ARG A 14 7.05 2.21 7.49
N GLN A 15 6.05 2.39 6.63
CA GLN A 15 6.01 3.48 5.66
C GLN A 15 5.06 4.56 6.17
N ILE A 16 3.86 4.20 6.63
CA ILE A 16 2.84 5.19 7.01
C ILE A 16 3.02 5.71 8.45
N ALA A 17 2.92 4.83 9.45
CA ALA A 17 2.94 5.22 10.86
C ALA A 17 4.32 5.73 11.29
N ALA A 18 5.39 5.03 10.90
CA ALA A 18 6.77 5.40 11.25
C ALA A 18 7.19 6.77 10.69
N ARG A 19 6.54 7.26 9.61
CA ARG A 19 6.83 8.58 9.03
C ARG A 19 5.92 9.70 9.56
N GLY A 20 5.07 9.42 10.55
CA GLY A 20 4.37 10.45 11.33
C GLY A 20 2.85 10.51 11.19
N ILE A 21 2.22 9.62 10.41
CA ILE A 21 0.76 9.50 10.43
C ILE A 21 0.32 8.83 11.73
N ARG A 22 -0.49 9.54 12.52
CA ARG A 22 -0.93 9.12 13.87
C ARG A 22 -2.45 9.00 14.04
N ASP A 23 -3.25 9.43 13.06
CA ASP A 23 -4.70 9.28 13.16
C ASP A 23 -5.06 7.80 13.04
N GLU A 24 -5.55 7.21 14.14
CA GLU A 24 -5.90 5.79 14.21
C GLU A 24 -6.99 5.39 13.21
N ARG A 25 -7.87 6.31 12.80
CA ARG A 25 -8.88 6.04 11.77
C ARG A 25 -8.20 5.85 10.41
N VAL A 26 -7.18 6.66 10.11
CA VAL A 26 -6.38 6.52 8.88
C VAL A 26 -5.60 5.21 8.92
N LEU A 27 -4.89 4.92 10.01
CA LEU A 27 -4.13 3.67 10.13
C LEU A 27 -5.03 2.44 10.04
N SER A 28 -6.20 2.46 10.68
CA SER A 28 -7.19 1.38 10.60
C SER A 28 -7.71 1.18 9.18
N ALA A 29 -8.03 2.26 8.46
CA ALA A 29 -8.44 2.18 7.06
C ALA A 29 -7.35 1.54 6.19
N MET A 30 -6.09 1.97 6.35
CA MET A 30 -4.96 1.45 5.57
C MET A 30 -4.65 -0.03 5.86
N ARG A 31 -4.96 -0.54 7.07
CA ARG A 31 -4.83 -1.97 7.39
C ARG A 31 -5.93 -2.82 6.75
N ARG A 32 -7.10 -2.22 6.49
CA ARG A 32 -8.30 -2.93 6.02
C ARG A 32 -8.45 -2.94 4.50
N VAL A 33 -8.08 -1.85 3.82
CA VAL A 33 -8.27 -1.73 2.37
C VAL A 33 -7.16 -2.48 1.62
N PRO A 34 -7.47 -3.49 0.80
CA PRO A 34 -6.47 -4.26 0.06
C PRO A 34 -5.98 -3.44 -1.15
N ARG A 35 -4.85 -2.74 -1.00
CA ARG A 35 -4.25 -1.95 -2.08
C ARG A 35 -3.98 -2.76 -3.35
N GLU A 36 -3.68 -4.05 -3.21
CA GLU A 36 -3.46 -5.02 -4.29
C GLU A 36 -4.64 -5.12 -5.27
N GLU A 37 -5.88 -4.84 -4.84
CA GLU A 37 -7.05 -4.88 -5.72
C GLU A 37 -7.18 -3.63 -6.61
N PHE A 38 -6.32 -2.62 -6.40
CA PHE A 38 -6.27 -1.39 -7.18
C PHE A 38 -5.01 -1.29 -8.06
N VAL A 39 -4.27 -2.40 -8.17
CA VAL A 39 -3.03 -2.51 -8.94
C VAL A 39 -3.25 -3.54 -10.06
N PRO A 40 -2.72 -3.31 -11.28
CA PRO A 40 -2.75 -4.31 -12.35
C PRO A 40 -2.19 -5.68 -11.91
N ASP A 41 -2.74 -6.77 -12.46
CA ASP A 41 -2.43 -8.13 -12.02
C ASP A 41 -0.94 -8.49 -12.11
N ASP A 42 -0.25 -7.98 -13.13
CA ASP A 42 1.19 -8.15 -13.35
C ASP A 42 2.05 -7.38 -12.33
N LEU A 43 1.46 -6.42 -11.63
CA LEU A 43 2.11 -5.59 -10.61
C LEU A 43 1.62 -5.87 -9.19
N ARG A 44 0.65 -6.78 -8.99
CA ARG A 44 0.12 -7.13 -7.65
C ARG A 44 1.22 -7.53 -6.65
N ALA A 45 2.26 -8.24 -7.09
CA ALA A 45 3.39 -8.63 -6.26
C ALA A 45 4.19 -7.43 -5.68
N ARG A 46 4.05 -6.26 -6.30
CA ARG A 46 4.70 -4.99 -5.94
C ARG A 46 3.76 -4.02 -5.25
N ALA A 47 2.51 -4.40 -4.98
CA ALA A 47 1.46 -3.48 -4.51
C ALA A 47 1.83 -2.68 -3.25
N TYR A 48 2.75 -3.21 -2.44
CA TYR A 48 3.21 -2.64 -1.17
C TYR A 48 4.64 -2.10 -1.19
N ASP A 49 5.23 -1.97 -2.38
CA ASP A 49 6.48 -1.27 -2.58
C ASP A 49 6.29 0.22 -2.24
N ASP A 50 7.33 0.81 -1.65
CA ASP A 50 7.40 2.25 -1.34
C ASP A 50 7.71 3.08 -2.61
N SER A 51 6.84 2.96 -3.61
CA SER A 51 6.99 3.60 -4.91
C SER A 51 5.64 3.75 -5.62
N PRO A 52 5.48 4.72 -6.53
CA PRO A 52 4.30 4.79 -7.38
C PRO A 52 4.29 3.61 -8.37
N LEU A 53 3.09 3.11 -8.69
CA LEU A 53 2.91 2.05 -9.68
C LEU A 53 1.98 2.52 -10.80
N PRO A 54 2.25 2.20 -12.08
CA PRO A 54 1.35 2.52 -13.17
C PRO A 54 0.04 1.73 -13.04
N ILE A 55 -1.08 2.40 -13.33
CA ILE A 55 -2.44 1.81 -13.30
C ILE A 55 -3.16 1.92 -14.66
N GLY A 56 -2.40 2.24 -15.71
CA GLY A 56 -2.91 2.45 -17.06
C GLY A 56 -3.22 3.92 -17.38
N GLN A 57 -3.47 4.21 -18.66
CA GLN A 57 -3.82 5.55 -19.16
C GLN A 57 -2.83 6.67 -18.76
N GLY A 58 -1.55 6.33 -18.64
CA GLY A 58 -0.51 7.27 -18.20
C GLY A 58 -0.64 7.71 -16.73
N GLN A 59 -1.47 7.02 -15.94
CA GLN A 59 -1.68 7.32 -14.52
C GLN A 59 -0.90 6.37 -13.61
N THR A 60 -0.64 6.83 -12.39
CA THR A 60 -0.01 6.05 -11.33
C THR A 60 -0.84 6.08 -10.06
N ILE A 61 -0.91 4.97 -9.34
CA ILE A 61 -1.28 5.00 -7.92
C ILE A 61 -0.08 5.52 -7.12
N SER A 62 -0.30 6.53 -6.28
CA SER A 62 0.75 7.14 -5.47
C SER A 62 1.44 6.13 -4.56
N GLN A 63 2.73 6.33 -4.30
CA GLN A 63 3.47 5.57 -3.29
C GLN A 63 2.75 5.61 -1.94
N PRO A 64 2.86 4.54 -1.13
CA PRO A 64 2.57 4.65 0.29
C PRO A 64 3.44 5.75 0.91
N TYR A 65 2.85 6.51 1.84
CA TYR A 65 3.40 7.71 2.49
C TYR A 65 4.90 7.64 2.80
#